data_AF-A0A817EPV0-F1
#
_entry.id   AF-A0A817EPV0-F1
#
_cell.length_a   1.000
_cell.length_b   1.000
_cell.length_c   1.000
_cell.angle_alpha   90.00
_cell.angle_beta   90.00
_cell.angle_gamma   90.00
#
_symmetry.space_group_name_H-M   'P 1'
#
loop_
_entity.id
_entity.type
_entity.pdbx_description
1 polymer ?
#
loop_
_entity_poly.entity_id
_entity_poly.type
_entity_poly.pdbx_seq_one_letter_code
_entity_poly.pdbx_strand_id
1 'polypeptide(L)'
;MADANSLRQRLSLLVDQITQDVQIIESTRSLSSKHRVENSINEATKLARDLERLDPSYGREYRQRIDAIRQRLENVSKVPVHGAWNSGFDPEVDRLGQQQRDLLLRGHGSLVRTGESLQISRQTAHETEQIGNEIMSDLTTQREALLRTQNKLNEGGEHLKSGSKTLRLMYSR
;
A
#
# COMPACT_ATOMS: atom_id res chain seq x y z
N MET A 1 -18.65 16.71 -27.25
CA MET A 1 -19.56 15.58 -27.56
C MET A 1 -18.88 14.33 -27.03
N ALA A 2 -19.49 13.56 -26.13
CA ALA A 2 -18.89 12.32 -25.65
C ALA A 2 -18.79 11.33 -26.82
N ASP A 3 -17.57 10.90 -27.13
CA ASP A 3 -17.33 9.93 -28.21
C ASP A 3 -17.96 8.58 -27.83
N ALA A 4 -18.63 7.91 -28.77
CA ALA A 4 -19.28 6.63 -28.53
C ALA A 4 -18.28 5.59 -27.98
N ASN A 5 -17.01 5.67 -28.37
CA ASN A 5 -15.94 4.82 -27.84
C ASN A 5 -15.65 5.07 -26.35
N SER A 6 -15.67 6.33 -25.91
CA SER A 6 -15.45 6.69 -24.50
C SER A 6 -16.59 6.19 -23.60
N LEU A 7 -17.83 6.25 -24.08
CA LEU A 7 -19.01 5.72 -23.39
C LEU A 7 -18.99 4.18 -23.31
N ARG A 8 -18.56 3.50 -24.38
CA ARG A 8 -18.36 2.04 -24.40
C ARG A 8 -17.31 1.58 -23.38
N GLN A 9 -16.14 2.23 -23.35
CA GLN A 9 -15.08 1.89 -22.39
C GLN A 9 -15.55 2.08 -20.95
N ARG A 10 -16.19 3.22 -20.65
CA ARG A 10 -16.73 3.50 -19.31
C ARG A 10 -17.82 2.51 -18.91
N LEU A 11 -18.72 2.16 -19.83
CA LEU A 11 -19.79 1.20 -19.57
C LEU A 11 -19.24 -0.20 -19.33
N SER A 12 -18.22 -0.63 -20.08
CA SER A 12 -17.55 -1.92 -19.86
C SER A 12 -16.93 -1.98 -18.47
N LEU A 13 -16.10 -1.00 -18.11
CA LEU A 13 -15.43 -0.97 -16.80
C LEU A 13 -16.44 -0.98 -15.65
N LEU A 14 -17.53 -0.22 -15.78
CA LEU A 14 -18.57 -0.17 -14.77
C LEU A 14 -19.33 -1.49 -14.64
N VAL A 15 -19.65 -2.16 -15.75
CA VAL A 15 -20.34 -3.46 -15.74
C VAL A 15 -19.44 -4.56 -15.19
N ASP A 16 -18.14 -4.51 -15.48
CA ASP A 16 -17.17 -5.46 -14.92
C ASP A 16 -17.02 -5.26 -13.41
N GLN A 17 -16.94 -4.00 -12.95
CA GLN A 17 -16.93 -3.66 -11.53
C GLN A 17 -18.20 -4.13 -10.80
N ILE A 18 -19.39 -3.88 -11.39
CA ILE A 18 -20.67 -4.34 -10.83
C ILE A 18 -20.69 -5.88 -10.75
N THR A 19 -20.18 -6.56 -11.76
CA THR A 19 -20.13 -8.03 -11.78
C THR A 19 -19.25 -8.57 -10.66
N GLN A 20 -18.09 -7.96 -10.44
CA GLN A 20 -17.19 -8.30 -9.33
C GLN A 20 -17.83 -8.01 -7.97
N ASP A 21 -18.48 -6.86 -7.80
CA ASP A 21 -19.16 -6.49 -6.56
C ASP A 21 -20.33 -7.46 -6.25
N VAL A 22 -21.10 -7.87 -7.25
CA VAL A 22 -22.16 -8.89 -7.09
C VAL A 22 -21.57 -10.23 -6.66
N GLN A 23 -20.44 -10.65 -7.21
CA GLN A 23 -19.76 -11.88 -6.81
C GLN A 23 -19.26 -11.82 -5.35
N ILE A 24 -18.81 -10.66 -4.90
CA ILE A 24 -18.45 -10.44 -3.48
C ILE A 24 -19.70 -10.47 -2.59
N ILE A 25 -20.83 -9.94 -3.04
CA ILE A 25 -22.10 -10.01 -2.28
C ILE A 25 -22.60 -11.45 -2.21
N GLU A 26 -22.51 -12.21 -3.30
CA GLU A 26 -22.84 -13.64 -3.33
C GLU A 26 -22.02 -14.44 -2.31
N SER A 27 -20.73 -14.11 -2.14
CA SER A 27 -19.86 -14.78 -1.15
C SER A 27 -20.04 -14.30 0.29
N THR A 28 -20.29 -13.00 0.50
CA THR A 28 -20.38 -12.39 1.84
C THR A 28 -21.79 -12.30 2.42
N ARG A 29 -22.84 -12.49 1.59
CA ARG A 29 -24.27 -12.35 1.94
C ARG A 29 -24.60 -11.02 2.66
N SER A 30 -23.90 -9.94 2.31
CA SER A 30 -24.03 -8.63 2.96
C SER A 30 -25.06 -7.71 2.30
N LEU A 31 -26.07 -7.25 3.07
CA LEU A 31 -27.09 -6.30 2.60
C LEU A 31 -26.57 -4.86 2.42
N SER A 32 -25.55 -4.42 3.15
CA SER A 32 -25.04 -3.03 3.03
C SER A 32 -24.30 -2.79 1.71
N SER A 33 -23.64 -3.84 1.19
CA SER A 33 -23.00 -3.84 -0.13
C SER A 33 -24.03 -3.80 -1.27
N LYS A 34 -25.27 -4.25 -1.03
CA LYS A 34 -26.38 -4.23 -2.00
C LYS A 34 -26.71 -2.81 -2.46
N HIS A 35 -26.86 -1.87 -1.52
CA HIS A 35 -27.27 -0.50 -1.85
C HIS A 35 -26.21 0.22 -2.73
N ARG A 36 -24.92 -0.05 -2.49
CA ARG A 36 -23.83 0.44 -3.34
C ARG A 36 -23.95 -0.11 -4.77
N VAL A 37 -24.21 -1.41 -4.91
CA VAL A 37 -24.38 -2.06 -6.22
C VAL A 37 -25.64 -1.59 -6.94
N GLU A 38 -26.75 -1.35 -6.23
CA GLU A 38 -27.98 -0.80 -6.80
C GLU A 38 -27.74 0.59 -7.41
N ASN A 39 -26.97 1.45 -6.73
CA ASN A 39 -26.62 2.76 -7.25
C ASN A 39 -25.74 2.66 -8.50
N SER A 40 -24.76 1.76 -8.53
CA SER A 40 -23.92 1.49 -9.70
C SER A 40 -24.72 0.91 -10.88
N ILE A 41 -25.67 0.00 -10.63
CA ILE A 41 -26.59 -0.54 -11.64
C ILE A 41 -27.44 0.58 -12.25
N ASN A 42 -27.92 1.52 -11.44
CA ASN A 42 -28.69 2.67 -11.92
C ASN A 42 -27.85 3.60 -12.78
N GLU A 43 -26.56 3.81 -12.44
CA GLU A 43 -25.61 4.56 -13.29
C GLU A 43 -25.34 3.83 -14.62
N ALA A 44 -25.07 2.51 -14.57
CA ALA A 44 -24.85 1.71 -15.77
C ALA A 44 -26.08 1.69 -16.69
N THR A 45 -27.29 1.68 -16.12
CA THR A 45 -28.54 1.75 -16.89
C THR A 45 -28.70 3.09 -17.61
N LYS A 46 -28.29 4.20 -16.97
CA LYS A 46 -28.31 5.53 -17.61
C LYS A 46 -27.30 5.59 -18.76
N LEU A 47 -26.07 5.13 -18.53
CA LEU A 47 -25.02 5.09 -19.55
C LEU A 47 -25.38 4.17 -20.72
N ALA A 48 -26.01 3.02 -20.47
CA ALA A 48 -26.49 2.12 -21.52
C ALA A 48 -27.59 2.75 -22.38
N ARG A 49 -28.50 3.55 -21.79
CA ARG A 49 -29.51 4.31 -22.55
C ARG A 49 -28.90 5.40 -23.41
N ASP A 50 -27.91 6.11 -22.88
CA ASP A 50 -27.21 7.16 -23.63
C ASP A 50 -26.37 6.56 -24.76
N LEU A 51 -25.78 5.38 -24.53
CA LEU A 51 -25.08 4.62 -25.57
C LEU A 51 -26.05 4.05 -26.61
N GLU A 52 -27.24 3.58 -26.23
CA GLU A 52 -28.26 3.04 -27.15
C GLU A 52 -28.76 4.09 -28.16
N ARG A 53 -28.73 5.38 -27.79
CA ARG A 53 -29.02 6.50 -28.71
C ARG A 53 -27.95 6.68 -29.79
N LEU A 54 -26.72 6.28 -29.52
CA LEU A 54 -25.56 6.42 -30.41
C LEU A 54 -25.25 5.11 -31.15
N ASP A 55 -25.47 3.97 -30.50
CA ASP A 55 -25.31 2.62 -31.03
C ASP A 55 -26.37 1.65 -30.44
N PRO A 56 -27.43 1.37 -31.20
CA PRO A 56 -28.54 0.52 -30.75
C PRO A 56 -28.18 -0.96 -30.55
N SER A 57 -27.10 -1.47 -31.14
CA SER A 57 -26.70 -2.87 -31.03
C SER A 57 -25.97 -3.10 -29.71
N TYR A 58 -24.97 -2.26 -29.43
CA TYR A 58 -24.18 -2.34 -28.21
C TYR A 58 -24.99 -1.92 -26.97
N GLY A 59 -25.87 -0.92 -27.08
CA GLY A 59 -26.73 -0.50 -25.96
C GLY A 59 -27.70 -1.60 -25.50
N ARG A 60 -28.25 -2.39 -26.44
CA ARG A 60 -29.16 -3.50 -26.13
C ARG A 60 -28.45 -4.65 -25.42
N GLU A 61 -27.24 -5.00 -25.84
CA GLU A 61 -26.43 -6.06 -25.22
C GLU A 61 -26.12 -5.74 -23.75
N TYR A 62 -25.64 -4.52 -23.48
CA TYR A 62 -25.34 -4.11 -22.11
C TYR A 62 -26.57 -4.00 -21.23
N ARG A 63 -27.73 -3.60 -21.79
CA ARG A 63 -29.00 -3.64 -21.06
C ARG A 63 -29.37 -5.06 -20.64
N GLN A 64 -29.27 -6.03 -21.56
CA GLN A 64 -29.52 -7.44 -21.24
C GLN A 64 -28.57 -7.96 -20.16
N ARG A 65 -27.28 -7.60 -20.21
CA ARG A 65 -26.30 -7.94 -19.18
C ARG A 65 -26.63 -7.29 -17.83
N ILE A 66 -27.02 -6.03 -17.80
CA ILE A 66 -27.43 -5.30 -16.58
C ILE A 66 -28.70 -5.93 -15.99
N ASP A 67 -29.67 -6.31 -16.81
CA ASP A 67 -30.90 -6.97 -16.36
C ASP A 67 -30.60 -8.36 -15.77
N ALA A 68 -29.68 -9.13 -16.37
CA ALA A 68 -29.22 -10.41 -15.82
C ALA A 68 -28.52 -10.23 -14.46
N ILE A 69 -27.68 -9.20 -14.33
CA ILE A 69 -27.02 -8.83 -13.07
C ILE A 69 -28.06 -8.45 -12.01
N ARG A 70 -29.08 -7.67 -12.38
CA ARG A 70 -30.17 -7.28 -11.47
C ARG A 70 -30.95 -8.50 -10.99
N GLN A 71 -31.27 -9.45 -11.88
CA GLN A 71 -31.93 -10.69 -11.50
C GLN A 71 -31.06 -11.53 -10.54
N ARG A 72 -29.75 -11.61 -10.77
CA ARG A 72 -28.82 -12.27 -9.84
C ARG A 72 -28.82 -11.60 -8.48
N LEU A 73 -28.73 -10.28 -8.42
CA LEU A 73 -28.79 -9.51 -7.17
C LEU A 73 -30.10 -9.74 -6.42
N GLU A 74 -31.22 -9.81 -7.13
CA GLU A 74 -32.53 -10.10 -6.55
C GLU A 74 -32.59 -11.54 -6.02
N ASN A 75 -32.02 -12.51 -6.73
CA ASN A 75 -31.94 -13.90 -6.27
C ASN A 75 -31.07 -14.05 -5.01
N VAL A 76 -29.98 -13.29 -4.89
CA VAL A 76 -29.17 -13.23 -3.66
C VAL A 76 -29.99 -12.74 -2.46
N SER A 77 -30.98 -11.88 -2.69
CA SER A 77 -31.92 -11.45 -1.65
C SER A 77 -33.04 -12.45 -1.34
N LYS A 78 -33.35 -13.36 -2.29
CA LYS A 78 -34.37 -14.41 -2.15
C LYS A 78 -33.83 -15.71 -1.57
N VAL A 79 -32.51 -15.94 -1.62
CA VAL A 79 -31.88 -17.01 -0.83
C VAL A 79 -32.21 -16.69 0.62
N PRO A 80 -32.96 -17.56 1.33
CA PRO A 80 -33.16 -17.36 2.75
C PRO A 80 -31.76 -17.38 3.36
N VAL A 81 -31.30 -16.22 3.83
CA VAL A 81 -30.35 -16.19 4.93
C VAL A 81 -31.07 -17.03 5.99
N HIS A 82 -30.61 -18.25 6.23
CA HIS A 82 -31.01 -19.01 7.42
C HIS A 82 -30.78 -18.05 8.59
N GLY A 83 -31.87 -17.42 9.07
CA GLY A 83 -31.83 -16.25 9.95
C GLY A 83 -32.80 -15.09 9.62
N ALA A 84 -33.46 -15.04 8.46
CA ALA A 84 -34.28 -13.87 8.09
C ALA A 84 -35.81 -14.01 8.28
N TRP A 85 -36.37 -15.21 8.47
CA TRP A 85 -37.81 -15.35 8.73
C TRP A 85 -38.03 -16.43 9.79
N ASN A 86 -38.46 -15.96 10.98
CA ASN A 86 -38.82 -16.71 12.20
C ASN A 86 -37.73 -16.94 13.26
N SER A 87 -37.21 -15.87 13.87
CA SER A 87 -37.01 -15.82 15.33
C SER A 87 -37.04 -14.36 15.78
N GLY A 88 -37.46 -14.09 17.02
CA GLY A 88 -37.38 -12.76 17.59
C GLY A 88 -35.97 -12.18 17.48
N PHE A 89 -35.86 -10.87 17.66
CA PHE A 89 -34.62 -10.17 17.97
C PHE A 89 -33.81 -11.05 18.94
N ASP A 90 -32.80 -11.77 18.44
CA ASP A 90 -31.91 -12.56 19.27
C ASP A 90 -30.68 -11.67 19.52
N PRO A 91 -30.66 -10.91 20.63
CA PRO A 91 -29.57 -9.99 20.92
C PRO A 91 -28.21 -10.71 21.01
N GLU A 92 -28.18 -12.04 21.15
CA GLU A 92 -26.94 -12.80 21.23
C GLU A 92 -26.24 -12.93 19.86
N VAL A 93 -26.99 -13.15 18.77
CA VAL A 93 -26.43 -13.25 17.41
C VAL A 93 -25.92 -11.90 16.91
N ASP A 94 -26.64 -10.81 17.19
CA ASP A 94 -26.19 -9.44 16.84
C ASP A 94 -24.95 -9.04 17.65
N ARG A 95 -24.90 -9.38 18.95
CA ARG A 95 -23.71 -9.19 19.79
C ARG A 95 -22.50 -9.95 19.27
N LEU A 96 -22.66 -11.19 18.84
CA LEU A 96 -21.58 -11.98 18.27
C LEU A 96 -21.07 -11.37 16.95
N GLY A 97 -21.96 -10.89 16.09
CA GLY A 97 -21.60 -10.18 14.86
C GLY A 97 -20.88 -8.86 15.13
N GLN A 98 -21.31 -8.10 16.13
CA GLN A 98 -20.63 -6.87 16.57
C GLN A 98 -19.23 -7.17 17.14
N GLN A 99 -19.08 -8.20 17.96
CA GLN A 99 -17.77 -8.62 18.50
C GLN A 99 -16.78 -9.02 17.39
N GLN A 100 -17.25 -9.75 16.38
CA GLN A 100 -16.42 -10.11 15.23
C GLN A 100 -15.99 -8.87 14.43
N ARG A 101 -16.90 -7.91 14.22
CA ARG A 101 -16.58 -6.65 13.54
C ARG A 101 -15.55 -5.83 14.34
N ASP A 102 -15.73 -5.72 15.64
CA ASP A 102 -14.78 -5.02 16.52
C ASP A 102 -13.39 -5.65 16.47
N LEU A 103 -13.31 -6.98 16.46
CA LEU A 103 -12.05 -7.70 16.31
C LEU A 103 -11.37 -7.38 14.97
N LEU A 104 -12.14 -7.37 13.88
CA LEU A 104 -11.62 -7.04 12.55
C LEU A 104 -11.14 -5.58 12.47
N LEU A 105 -11.90 -4.63 13.03
CA LEU A 105 -11.52 -3.21 13.06
C LEU A 105 -10.24 -3.01 13.90
N ARG A 106 -10.13 -3.68 15.03
CA ARG A 106 -8.90 -3.67 15.86
C ARG A 106 -7.72 -4.29 15.11
N GLY A 107 -7.93 -5.42 14.45
CA GLY A 107 -6.93 -6.08 13.61
C GLY A 107 -6.43 -5.17 12.50
N HIS A 108 -7.36 -4.53 11.77
CA HIS A 108 -7.04 -3.57 10.73
C HIS A 108 -6.26 -2.37 11.28
N GLY A 109 -6.70 -1.77 12.40
CA GLY A 109 -5.98 -0.66 13.03
C GLY A 109 -4.57 -1.06 13.49
N SER A 110 -4.38 -2.30 13.94
CA SER A 110 -3.05 -2.83 14.25
C SER A 110 -2.16 -2.95 13.02
N LEU A 111 -2.70 -3.45 11.91
CA LEU A 111 -2.00 -3.55 10.62
C LEU A 111 -1.58 -2.18 10.07
N VAL A 112 -2.47 -1.18 10.14
CA VAL A 112 -2.16 0.19 9.71
C VAL A 112 -0.99 0.76 10.53
N ARG A 113 -1.07 0.70 11.86
CA ARG A 113 0.03 1.15 12.73
C ARG A 113 1.33 0.38 12.51
N THR A 114 1.24 -0.91 12.21
CA THR A 114 2.42 -1.73 11.89
C THR A 114 3.03 -1.31 10.57
N GLY A 115 2.22 -1.01 9.55
CA GLY A 115 2.69 -0.46 8.27
C GLY A 115 3.40 0.88 8.44
N GLU A 116 2.81 1.81 9.21
CA GLU A 116 3.43 3.10 9.55
C GLU A 116 4.76 2.90 10.29
N SER A 117 4.79 2.00 11.29
CA SER A 117 6.00 1.71 12.07
C SER A 117 7.12 1.11 11.21
N LEU A 118 6.77 0.24 10.25
CA LEU A 118 7.72 -0.33 9.29
C LEU A 118 8.27 0.73 8.34
N GLN A 119 7.44 1.66 7.88
CA GLN A 119 7.90 2.77 7.03
C GLN A 119 8.90 3.65 7.77
N ILE A 120 8.60 4.02 9.02
CA ILE A 120 9.51 4.80 9.87
C ILE A 120 10.81 4.02 10.10
N SER A 121 10.73 2.75 10.50
CA SER A 121 11.90 1.90 10.72
C SER A 121 12.81 1.82 9.49
N ARG A 122 12.21 1.67 8.30
CA ARG A 122 12.96 1.65 7.03
C ARG A 122 13.65 2.99 6.75
N GLN A 123 12.97 4.11 7.00
CA GLN A 123 13.57 5.43 6.85
C GLN A 123 14.74 5.62 7.83
N THR A 124 14.55 5.31 9.11
CA THR A 124 15.60 5.39 10.12
C THR A 124 16.77 4.48 9.80
N ALA A 125 16.54 3.25 9.29
CA ALA A 125 17.60 2.35 8.87
C ALA A 125 18.43 2.95 7.72
N HIS A 126 17.77 3.53 6.71
CA HIS A 126 18.45 4.20 5.60
C HIS A 126 19.27 5.42 6.07
N GLU A 127 18.70 6.26 6.93
CA GLU A 127 19.41 7.40 7.53
C GLU A 127 20.62 6.93 8.36
N THR A 128 20.47 5.83 9.10
CA THR A 128 21.56 5.23 9.89
C THR A 128 22.66 4.67 9.01
N GLU A 129 22.32 4.00 7.89
CA GLU A 129 23.30 3.53 6.90
C GLU A 129 24.07 4.69 6.28
N GLN A 130 23.38 5.79 5.95
CA GLN A 130 24.04 6.98 5.42
C GLN A 130 25.03 7.58 6.44
N ILE A 131 24.60 7.77 7.68
CA ILE A 131 25.47 8.25 8.76
C ILE A 131 26.65 7.29 8.97
N GLY A 132 26.42 5.98 8.91
CA GLY A 132 27.48 4.97 9.00
C GLY A 132 28.52 5.09 7.89
N ASN A 133 28.09 5.36 6.66
CA ASN A 133 28.99 5.59 5.53
C ASN A 133 29.82 6.88 5.71
N GLU A 134 29.20 7.96 6.20
CA GLU A 134 29.89 9.23 6.51
C GLU A 134 30.95 9.02 7.60
N ILE A 135 30.59 8.34 8.70
CA ILE A 135 31.53 7.99 9.78
C ILE A 135 32.70 7.17 9.26
N MET A 136 32.45 6.17 8.39
CA MET A 136 33.51 5.34 7.83
C MET A 136 34.47 6.13 6.93
N SER A 137 33.94 7.10 6.17
CA SER A 137 34.74 8.02 5.36
C SER A 137 35.63 8.90 6.24
N ASP A 138 35.07 9.46 7.31
CA ASP A 138 35.80 10.29 8.27
C ASP A 138 36.90 9.50 8.99
N LEU A 139 36.58 8.28 9.46
CA LEU A 139 37.56 7.39 10.10
C LEU A 139 38.70 7.02 9.15
N THR A 140 38.41 6.81 7.87
CA THR A 140 39.43 6.55 6.84
C THR A 140 40.35 7.76 6.69
N THR A 141 39.78 8.96 6.59
CA THR A 141 40.54 10.22 6.51
C THR A 141 41.41 10.46 7.75
N GLN A 142 40.85 10.21 8.93
CA GLN A 142 41.58 10.32 10.21
C GLN A 142 42.72 9.31 10.28
N ARG A 143 42.49 8.06 9.85
CA ARG A 143 43.53 7.03 9.79
C ARG A 143 44.69 7.47 8.90
N GLU A 144 44.41 8.01 7.72
CA GLU A 144 45.47 8.51 6.85
C GLU A 144 46.24 9.69 7.48
N ALA A 145 45.55 10.59 8.16
CA ALA A 145 46.20 11.69 8.87
C ALA A 145 47.12 11.19 9.99
N LEU A 146 46.71 10.16 10.73
CA LEU A 146 47.54 9.50 11.74
C LEU A 146 48.77 8.84 11.12
N LEU A 147 48.61 8.12 9.99
CA LEU A 147 49.74 7.50 9.28
C LEU A 147 50.73 8.56 8.77
N ARG A 148 50.24 9.67 8.20
CA ARG A 148 51.10 10.80 7.80
C ARG A 148 51.85 11.39 9.00
N THR A 149 51.18 11.54 10.13
CA THR A 149 51.79 12.05 11.37
C THR A 149 52.85 11.09 11.92
N GLN A 150 52.57 9.78 11.91
CA GLN A 150 53.51 8.74 12.31
C GLN A 150 54.78 8.78 11.44
N ASN A 151 54.62 8.89 10.11
CA ASN A 151 55.76 8.99 9.19
C ASN A 151 56.62 10.22 9.49
N LYS A 152 55.99 11.39 9.67
CA LYS A 152 56.69 12.64 10.04
C LYS A 152 57.43 12.54 11.37
N LEU A 153 56.85 11.85 12.36
CA LEU A 153 57.50 11.63 13.66
C LEU A 153 58.73 10.73 13.53
N ASN A 154 58.64 9.66 12.73
CA ASN A 154 59.78 8.79 12.44
C ASN A 154 60.90 9.54 11.72
N GLU A 155 60.56 10.32 10.69
CA GLU A 155 61.51 11.19 9.98
C GLU A 155 62.19 12.20 10.94
N GLY A 156 61.40 12.87 11.78
CA GLY A 156 61.90 13.79 12.79
C GLY A 156 62.85 13.11 13.80
N GLY A 157 62.53 11.88 14.22
CA GLY A 157 63.38 11.08 15.08
C GLY A 157 64.75 10.77 14.45
N GLU A 158 64.78 10.41 13.16
CA GLU A 158 66.01 10.16 12.41
C GLU A 158 66.86 11.44 12.22
N HIS A 159 66.20 12.59 11.98
CA HIS A 159 66.89 13.88 11.92
C HIS A 159 67.49 14.29 13.28
N LEU A 160 66.77 14.09 14.39
CA LEU A 160 67.27 14.37 15.74
C LEU A 160 68.45 13.47 16.11
N LYS A 161 68.38 12.18 15.77
CA LYS A 161 69.48 11.24 15.95
C LYS A 161 70.73 11.67 15.17
N SER A 162 70.56 12.06 13.91
CA SER A 162 71.65 12.59 13.09
C SER A 162 72.22 13.89 13.66
N GLY A 163 71.36 14.81 14.13
CA GLY A 163 71.77 16.05 14.81
C GLY A 163 72.59 15.77 16.07
N SER A 164 72.14 14.84 16.93
CA SER A 164 72.87 14.41 18.13
C SER A 164 74.24 13.81 17.80
N LYS A 165 74.33 13.03 16.71
CA LYS A 165 75.61 12.48 16.22
C LYS A 165 76.56 13.60 15.78
N THR A 166 76.07 14.57 15.01
CA THR A 166 76.86 15.74 14.58
C THR A 166 77.34 16.57 15.76
N LEU A 167 76.46 16.85 16.72
CA LEU A 167 76.84 17.58 17.95
C LEU A 167 77.93 16.83 18.72
N ARG A 168 77.79 15.51 18.91
CA ARG A 168 78.84 14.71 19.57
C ARG A 168 80.19 14.77 18.86
N LEU A 169 80.21 14.73 17.53
CA LEU A 169 81.44 14.87 16.74
C LEU A 169 82.06 16.27 16.84
N MET A 170 81.24 17.31 17.02
CA MET A 170 81.73 18.68 17.25
C MET A 170 82.35 18.83 18.64
N TYR A 171 81.75 18.24 19.68
CA TYR A 171 82.28 18.29 21.05
C TYR A 171 83.49 17.37 21.27
N SER A 172 83.72 16.38 20.42
CA SER A 172 84.89 15.49 20.52
C SER A 172 86.09 15.96 19.70
N ARG A 173 86.01 17.14 19.09
CA ARG A 173 87.14 17.85 18.46
C ARG A 173 87.66 18.91 19.42
#